data_AF-A0A971ARK8-F1
#
_entry.id   AF-A0A971ARK8-F1
#
_cell.length_a   1.000
_cell.length_b   1.000
_cell.length_c   1.000
_cell.angle_alpha   90.00
_cell.angle_beta   90.00
_cell.angle_gamma   90.00
#
_symmetry.space_group_name_H-M   'P 1'
#
loop_
_entity.id
_entity.type
_entity.pdbx_description
1 polymer ?
#
loop_
_entity_poly.entity_id
_entity_poly.type
_entity_poly.pdbx_seq_one_letter_code
_entity_poly.pdbx_strand_id
1 'polypeptide(L)'
;MRRNRILIILLVVFLIMMNSPVYAADKTGSQANIQVEFVPEPVNEDFIKPQIIDRGQINPDQPVSSEAPDYANSINEIHDYVYKHLHDIFASLHIERDDEGREKIILSVVTDVSPSHKDAILALAKNPELVVFRVVDFTEQQLAQ
;
A
#
# COMPACT_ATOMS: atom_id res chain seq x y z
N MET A 1 1.02 24.09 -40.86
CA MET A 1 0.40 25.00 -39.85
C MET A 1 -0.55 24.31 -38.86
N ARG A 2 -1.32 23.27 -39.25
CA ARG A 2 -2.27 22.58 -38.32
C ARG A 2 -1.60 21.81 -37.17
N ARG A 3 -0.43 21.20 -37.40
CA ARG A 3 0.29 20.38 -36.38
C ARG A 3 0.80 21.21 -35.20
N ASN A 4 1.31 22.42 -35.46
CA ASN A 4 1.78 23.32 -34.41
C ASN A 4 0.62 23.87 -33.56
N ARG A 5 -0.56 24.06 -34.16
CA ARG A 5 -1.76 24.48 -33.42
C ARG A 5 -2.23 23.39 -32.45
N ILE A 6 -2.18 22.11 -32.84
CA ILE A 6 -2.54 20.99 -31.99
C ILE A 6 -1.59 20.85 -30.79
N LEU A 7 -0.27 20.99 -31.03
CA LEU A 7 0.74 20.97 -29.96
C LEU A 7 0.57 22.12 -28.96
N ILE A 8 0.26 23.32 -29.45
CA ILE A 8 0.00 24.48 -28.57
C ILE A 8 -1.27 24.25 -27.74
N ILE A 9 -2.34 23.70 -28.33
CA ILE A 9 -3.58 23.40 -27.61
C ILE A 9 -3.34 22.37 -26.50
N LEU A 10 -2.60 21.28 -26.78
CA LEU A 10 -2.27 20.26 -25.78
C LEU A 10 -1.44 20.83 -24.63
N LEU A 11 -0.47 21.69 -24.95
CA LEU A 11 0.39 22.32 -23.94
C LEU A 11 -0.40 23.30 -23.05
N VAL A 12 -1.35 24.05 -23.62
CA VAL A 12 -2.22 24.95 -22.86
C VAL A 12 -3.16 24.16 -21.94
N VAL A 13 -3.75 23.06 -22.41
CA VAL A 13 -4.60 22.19 -21.57
C VAL A 13 -3.81 21.57 -20.42
N PHE A 14 -2.59 21.10 -20.69
CA PHE A 14 -1.70 20.56 -19.67
C PHE A 14 -1.35 21.60 -18.59
N LEU A 15 -1.04 22.84 -19.00
CA LEU A 15 -0.76 23.93 -18.05
C LEU A 15 -1.98 24.35 -17.23
N ILE A 16 -3.20 24.27 -17.76
CA ILE A 16 -4.43 24.56 -17.00
C ILE A 16 -4.66 23.47 -15.94
N MET A 17 -4.46 22.19 -16.29
CA MET A 17 -4.61 21.09 -15.33
C MET A 17 -3.63 21.22 -14.15
N MET A 18 -2.38 21.60 -14.41
CA MET A 18 -1.33 21.75 -13.39
C MET A 18 -1.51 22.99 -12.48
N ASN A 19 -2.32 23.96 -12.87
CA ASN A 19 -2.56 25.20 -12.10
C ASN A 19 -3.94 25.24 -11.43
N SER A 20 -4.64 24.12 -11.32
CA SER A 20 -5.90 24.08 -10.56
C SER A 20 -5.57 24.29 -9.07
N PRO A 21 -6.01 25.39 -8.44
CA PRO A 21 -5.79 25.57 -7.01
C PRO A 21 -6.55 24.46 -6.28
N VAL A 22 -5.83 23.68 -5.47
CA VAL A 22 -6.43 22.80 -4.47
C VAL A 22 -7.21 23.71 -3.51
N TYR A 23 -8.53 23.74 -3.66
CA TYR A 23 -9.41 24.41 -2.71
C TYR A 23 -9.38 23.62 -1.40
N ALA A 24 -8.51 24.03 -0.47
CA ALA A 24 -8.64 23.68 0.93
C ALA A 24 -9.85 24.46 1.47
N ALA A 25 -10.99 23.78 1.62
CA ALA A 25 -12.12 24.29 2.37
C ALA A 25 -11.76 24.24 3.86
N ASP A 26 -10.97 25.20 4.32
CA ASP A 26 -10.69 25.37 5.75
C ASP A 26 -11.87 26.10 6.39
N LYS A 27 -12.69 25.34 7.12
CA LYS A 27 -13.80 25.88 7.90
C LYS A 27 -13.20 26.60 9.11
N THR A 28 -13.22 27.92 9.06
CA THR A 28 -13.00 28.81 10.20
C THR A 28 -13.81 28.34 11.42
N GLY A 29 -13.11 27.98 12.49
CA GLY A 29 -13.63 27.82 13.85
C GLY A 29 -12.71 28.56 14.81
N SER A 30 -13.23 29.65 15.39
CA SER A 30 -12.56 30.49 16.39
C SER A 30 -12.64 29.85 17.79
N GLN A 31 -11.64 30.18 18.64
CA GLN A 31 -11.55 29.98 20.10
C GLN A 31 -11.21 28.54 20.56
N ALA A 32 -10.38 28.28 21.57
CA ALA A 32 -9.86 29.09 22.67
C ALA A 32 -8.48 28.58 23.10
N ASN A 33 -7.70 29.42 23.78
CA ASN A 33 -6.50 29.03 24.52
C ASN A 33 -6.91 28.16 25.71
N ILE A 34 -6.96 26.84 25.52
CA ILE A 34 -7.20 25.88 26.61
C ILE A 34 -5.84 25.55 27.21
N GLN A 35 -5.54 26.16 28.37
CA GLN A 35 -4.54 25.58 29.25
C GLN A 35 -5.08 24.23 29.71
N VAL A 36 -4.54 23.15 29.14
CA VAL A 36 -4.86 21.78 29.55
C VAL A 36 -4.12 21.53 30.86
N GLU A 37 -4.82 21.73 31.98
CA GLU A 37 -4.42 21.14 33.24
C GLU A 37 -4.51 19.62 33.08
N PHE A 38 -3.37 18.94 33.10
CA PHE A 38 -3.29 17.48 33.05
C PHE A 38 -3.88 16.93 34.35
N VAL A 39 -5.19 16.69 34.35
CA VAL A 39 -5.81 15.76 35.29
C VAL A 39 -5.54 14.36 34.72
N PRO A 40 -4.73 13.52 35.37
CA PRO A 40 -4.54 12.16 34.90
C PRO A 40 -5.89 11.44 34.98
N GLU A 41 -6.41 11.00 33.82
CA GLU A 41 -7.53 10.07 33.79
C GLU A 41 -7.11 8.79 34.54
N PRO A 42 -8.01 8.20 35.37
CA PRO A 42 -7.73 6.91 35.95
C PRO A 42 -7.55 5.90 34.81
N VAL A 43 -6.39 5.24 34.80
CA VAL A 43 -6.10 4.16 33.85
C VAL A 43 -7.21 3.12 33.99
N ASN A 44 -8.04 2.98 32.97
CA ASN A 44 -8.97 1.86 32.88
C ASN A 44 -8.13 0.60 32.68
N GLU A 45 -8.03 -0.23 33.73
CA GLU A 45 -7.24 -1.46 33.76
C GLU A 45 -7.80 -2.57 32.85
N ASP A 46 -8.85 -2.32 32.07
CA ASP A 46 -9.35 -3.23 31.03
C ASP A 46 -8.42 -3.29 29.78
N PHE A 47 -7.10 -3.14 29.98
CA PHE A 47 -6.13 -3.68 29.05
C PHE A 47 -6.36 -5.19 29.01
N ILE A 48 -7.04 -5.67 27.96
CA ILE A 48 -7.05 -7.09 27.63
C ILE A 48 -5.60 -7.48 27.36
N LYS A 49 -4.94 -7.96 28.41
CA LYS A 49 -3.61 -8.54 28.35
C LYS A 49 -3.68 -9.62 27.26
N PRO A 50 -2.85 -9.54 26.21
CA PRO A 50 -2.79 -10.61 25.22
C PRO A 50 -2.61 -11.91 25.99
N GLN A 51 -3.56 -12.84 25.86
CA GLN A 51 -3.40 -14.14 26.48
C GLN A 51 -2.20 -14.78 25.80
N ILE A 52 -1.08 -14.86 26.52
CA ILE A 52 0.07 -15.63 26.08
C ILE A 52 -0.36 -17.09 26.22
N ILE A 53 -0.88 -17.64 25.12
CA ILE A 53 -1.25 -19.04 25.05
C ILE A 53 0.07 -19.81 24.89
N ASP A 54 0.51 -20.46 25.96
CA ASP A 54 1.55 -21.48 25.87
C ASP A 54 0.99 -22.63 25.02
N ARG A 55 1.47 -22.72 23.77
CA ARG A 55 1.04 -23.78 22.83
C ARG A 55 1.63 -25.14 23.18
N GLY A 56 2.37 -25.24 24.29
CA GLY A 56 3.07 -26.45 24.71
C GLY A 56 4.17 -26.85 23.72
N GLN A 57 4.67 -28.06 23.89
CA GLN A 57 5.64 -28.66 22.98
C GLN A 57 4.96 -28.98 21.64
N ILE A 58 5.05 -28.04 20.70
CA ILE A 58 4.59 -28.22 19.32
C ILE A 58 5.37 -29.36 18.67
N ASN A 59 4.65 -30.40 18.21
CA ASN A 59 5.23 -31.42 17.36
C ASN A 59 5.55 -30.78 15.99
N PRO A 60 6.83 -30.67 15.59
CA PRO A 60 7.21 -30.02 14.33
C PRO A 60 6.64 -30.74 13.10
N ASP A 61 6.28 -32.02 13.23
CA ASP A 61 5.71 -32.83 12.16
C ASP A 61 4.18 -32.77 12.11
N GLN A 62 3.54 -32.00 13.01
CA GLN A 62 2.10 -31.85 13.01
C GLN A 62 1.67 -30.97 11.82
N PRO A 63 0.85 -31.48 10.88
CA PRO A 63 0.35 -30.66 9.78
C PRO A 63 -0.54 -29.57 10.36
N VAL A 64 -0.10 -28.32 10.22
CA VAL A 64 -0.92 -27.16 10.51
C VAL A 64 -1.74 -26.84 9.26
N SER A 65 -3.07 -26.84 9.39
CA SER A 65 -3.91 -26.24 8.36
C SER A 65 -3.88 -24.73 8.57
N SER A 66 -2.94 -24.06 7.89
CA SER A 66 -3.12 -22.64 7.62
C SER A 66 -4.14 -22.54 6.49
N GLU A 67 -5.41 -22.39 6.83
CA GLU A 67 -6.34 -21.73 5.91
C GLU A 67 -5.89 -20.26 5.82
N ALA A 68 -4.79 -20.04 5.09
CA ALA A 68 -4.44 -18.72 4.66
C ALA A 68 -5.57 -18.29 3.72
N PRO A 69 -6.14 -17.08 3.88
CA PRO A 69 -7.15 -16.59 2.97
C PRO A 69 -6.66 -16.70 1.53
N ASP A 70 -7.60 -16.98 0.62
CA ASP A 70 -7.35 -17.44 -0.76
C ASP A 70 -6.38 -16.57 -1.59
N TYR A 71 -6.13 -15.33 -1.17
CA TYR A 71 -5.24 -14.34 -1.77
C TYR A 71 -3.75 -14.64 -1.52
N ALA A 72 -3.43 -15.41 -0.48
CA ALA A 72 -2.08 -15.89 -0.22
C ALA A 72 -1.54 -16.78 -1.34
N ASN A 73 -2.41 -17.35 -2.18
CA ASN A 73 -2.00 -18.19 -3.30
C ASN A 73 -1.35 -17.39 -4.42
N SER A 74 -1.77 -16.14 -4.65
CA SER A 74 -1.25 -15.31 -5.74
C SER A 74 0.07 -14.61 -5.39
N ILE A 75 0.46 -14.53 -4.11
CA ILE A 75 1.67 -13.79 -3.71
C ILE A 75 2.94 -14.42 -4.30
N ASN A 76 3.02 -15.75 -4.32
CA ASN A 76 4.17 -16.46 -4.85
C ASN A 76 4.29 -16.29 -6.37
N GLU A 77 3.15 -16.34 -7.07
CA GLU A 77 3.10 -16.17 -8.52
C GLU A 77 3.47 -14.75 -8.94
N ILE A 78 2.96 -13.75 -8.21
CA ILE A 78 3.33 -12.34 -8.39
C ILE A 78 4.81 -12.14 -8.08
N HIS A 79 5.30 -12.70 -6.99
CA HIS A 79 6.71 -12.62 -6.61
C HIS A 79 7.63 -13.17 -7.71
N ASP A 80 7.35 -14.38 -8.20
CA ASP A 80 8.13 -15.03 -9.26
C ASP A 80 8.12 -14.20 -10.55
N TYR A 81 6.97 -13.63 -10.93
CA TYR A 81 6.86 -12.76 -12.09
C TYR A 81 7.71 -11.49 -11.92
N VAL A 82 7.59 -10.83 -10.77
CA VAL A 82 8.29 -9.58 -10.46
C VAL A 82 9.80 -9.81 -10.44
N TYR A 83 10.28 -10.86 -9.77
CA TYR A 83 11.71 -11.20 -9.75
C TYR A 83 12.26 -11.57 -11.13
N LYS A 84 11.44 -12.14 -12.01
CA LYS A 84 11.86 -12.50 -13.36
C LYS A 84 11.92 -11.30 -14.32
N HIS A 85 11.04 -10.32 -14.15
CA HIS A 85 10.81 -9.28 -15.16
C HIS A 85 11.08 -7.84 -14.69
N LEU A 86 11.01 -7.59 -13.38
CA LEU A 86 11.02 -6.27 -12.76
C LEU A 86 12.01 -6.15 -11.59
N HIS A 87 12.93 -7.12 -11.44
CA HIS A 87 13.88 -7.18 -10.32
C HIS A 87 14.63 -5.87 -10.09
N ASP A 88 15.09 -5.23 -11.16
CA ASP A 88 15.90 -4.01 -11.09
C ASP A 88 15.15 -2.82 -10.45
N ILE A 89 13.82 -2.87 -10.45
CA ILE A 89 12.97 -1.81 -9.91
C ILE A 89 12.19 -2.26 -8.67
N PHE A 90 12.37 -3.51 -8.23
CA PHE A 90 11.62 -4.09 -7.13
C PHE A 90 12.06 -3.54 -5.77
N ALA A 91 11.08 -3.19 -4.93
CA ALA A 91 11.33 -2.71 -3.57
C ALA A 91 10.73 -3.62 -2.49
N SER A 92 9.47 -4.02 -2.61
CA SER A 92 8.84 -4.94 -1.67
C SER A 92 7.58 -5.58 -2.24
N LEU A 93 7.22 -6.74 -1.68
CA LEU A 93 5.92 -7.39 -1.87
C LEU A 93 5.42 -7.88 -0.51
N HIS A 94 4.27 -7.39 -0.06
CA HIS A 94 3.71 -7.75 1.24
C HIS A 94 2.19 -7.61 1.27
N ILE A 95 1.57 -8.10 2.35
CA ILE A 95 0.13 -7.98 2.59
C ILE A 95 -0.09 -6.88 3.63
N GLU A 96 -0.91 -5.88 3.29
CA GLU A 96 -1.45 -4.89 4.24
C GLU A 96 -2.92 -5.21 4.51
N ARG A 97 -3.40 -4.92 5.72
CA ARG A 97 -4.82 -5.02 6.07
C ARG A 97 -5.40 -3.63 6.24
N ASP A 98 -6.51 -3.34 5.58
CA ASP A 98 -7.21 -2.05 5.73
C ASP A 98 -8.06 -1.99 7.01
N ASP A 99 -8.65 -0.83 7.28
CA ASP A 99 -9.46 -0.57 8.48
C ASP A 99 -10.70 -1.48 8.57
N GLU A 100 -11.14 -2.04 7.44
CA GLU A 100 -12.27 -2.98 7.35
C GLU A 100 -11.82 -4.44 7.51
N GLY A 101 -10.52 -4.68 7.71
CA GLY A 101 -9.95 -6.00 7.86
C GLY A 101 -9.64 -6.69 6.53
N ARG A 102 -9.78 -6.02 5.38
CA ARG A 102 -9.50 -6.60 4.07
C ARG A 102 -8.01 -6.60 3.78
N GLU A 103 -7.52 -7.72 3.30
CA GLU A 103 -6.12 -7.88 2.93
C GLU A 103 -5.87 -7.41 1.49
N LYS A 104 -4.79 -6.67 1.30
CA LYS A 104 -4.35 -6.11 0.03
C LYS A 104 -2.91 -6.52 -0.24
N ILE A 105 -2.61 -6.89 -1.48
CA ILE A 105 -1.25 -7.17 -1.93
C ILE A 105 -0.63 -5.84 -2.35
N ILE A 106 0.46 -5.46 -1.70
CA ILE A 106 1.19 -4.23 -1.98
C ILE A 106 2.47 -4.60 -2.74
N LEU A 107 2.57 -4.14 -3.98
CA LEU A 107 3.79 -4.22 -4.78
C LEU A 107 4.43 -2.83 -4.85
N SER A 108 5.57 -2.69 -4.16
CA SER A 108 6.35 -1.46 -4.17
C SER A 108 7.49 -1.54 -5.18
N VAL A 109 7.66 -0.50 -5.98
CA VAL A 109 8.69 -0.37 -7.02
C VAL A 109 9.28 1.04 -7.02
N VAL A 110 10.49 1.23 -7.54
CA VAL A 110 11.13 2.58 -7.57
C VAL A 110 10.77 3.43 -8.79
N THR A 111 10.09 2.83 -9.76
CA THR A 111 9.57 3.52 -10.94
C THR A 111 8.26 2.88 -11.36
N ASP A 112 7.45 3.63 -12.10
CA ASP A 112 6.14 3.19 -12.54
C ASP A 112 6.22 1.90 -13.38
N VAL A 113 5.38 0.91 -13.06
CA VAL A 113 5.30 -0.35 -13.82
C VAL A 113 4.58 -0.09 -15.15
N SER A 114 5.13 -0.60 -16.25
CA SER A 114 4.50 -0.44 -17.57
C SER A 114 3.11 -1.09 -17.61
N PRO A 115 2.17 -0.60 -18.44
CA PRO A 115 0.82 -1.16 -18.52
C PRO A 115 0.80 -2.68 -18.78
N SER A 116 1.65 -3.16 -19.68
CA SER A 116 1.74 -4.60 -19.99
C SER A 116 2.15 -5.45 -18.79
N HIS A 117 3.02 -4.95 -17.92
CA HIS A 117 3.42 -5.67 -16.71
C HIS A 117 2.35 -5.56 -15.62
N LYS A 118 1.68 -4.41 -15.49
CA LYS A 118 0.53 -4.26 -14.58
C LYS A 118 -0.57 -5.26 -14.94
N ASP A 119 -0.94 -5.36 -16.22
CA ASP A 119 -1.96 -6.30 -16.69
C ASP A 119 -1.57 -7.76 -16.41
N ALA A 120 -0.30 -8.11 -16.65
CA ALA A 120 0.20 -9.46 -16.38
C ALA A 120 0.16 -9.81 -14.88
N ILE A 121 0.55 -8.87 -14.01
CA ILE A 121 0.51 -9.06 -12.55
C ILE A 121 -0.93 -9.18 -12.05
N LEU A 122 -1.82 -8.30 -12.54
CA LEU A 122 -3.23 -8.32 -12.17
C LEU A 122 -3.92 -9.63 -12.59
N ALA A 123 -3.52 -10.23 -13.72
CA ALA A 123 -4.04 -11.52 -14.17
C ALA A 123 -3.63 -12.71 -13.30
N LEU A 124 -2.63 -12.56 -12.42
CA LEU A 124 -2.21 -13.61 -11.46
C LEU A 124 -3.06 -13.56 -10.18
N ALA A 125 -3.74 -12.45 -9.91
CA ALA A 125 -4.54 -12.28 -8.71
C ALA A 125 -5.97 -12.78 -8.92
N LYS A 126 -6.49 -13.56 -7.97
CA LYS A 126 -7.93 -13.92 -7.93
C LYS A 126 -8.83 -12.67 -7.85
N ASN A 127 -8.36 -11.65 -7.10
CA ASN A 127 -9.02 -10.37 -6.88
C ASN A 127 -8.07 -9.23 -7.28
N PRO A 128 -8.02 -8.85 -8.57
CA PRO A 128 -7.07 -7.87 -9.08
C PRO A 128 -7.19 -6.48 -8.42
N GLU A 129 -8.38 -6.11 -7.98
CA GLU A 129 -8.67 -4.85 -7.28
C GLU A 129 -8.00 -4.73 -5.91
N LEU A 130 -7.52 -5.86 -5.34
CA LEU A 130 -6.77 -5.89 -4.08
C LEU A 130 -5.26 -5.80 -4.29
N VAL A 131 -4.78 -5.73 -5.53
CA VAL A 131 -3.37 -5.50 -5.85
C VAL A 131 -3.12 -4.01 -6.03
N VAL A 132 -2.22 -3.47 -5.20
CA VAL A 132 -1.87 -2.05 -5.18
C VAL A 132 -0.42 -1.87 -5.60
N PHE A 133 -0.21 -1.04 -6.62
CA PHE A 133 1.12 -0.63 -7.05
C PHE A 133 1.52 0.66 -6.32
N ARG A 134 2.69 0.68 -5.70
CA ARG A 134 3.24 1.85 -5.00
C ARG A 134 4.61 2.20 -5.58
N VAL A 135 4.84 3.49 -5.82
CA VAL A 135 6.18 4.00 -6.17
C VAL A 135 6.87 4.46 -4.88
N VAL A 136 8.12 4.04 -4.68
CA VAL A 136 8.96 4.36 -3.51
C VAL A 136 10.36 4.80 -3.96
N ASP A 137 11.20 5.25 -3.02
CA ASP A 137 12.48 5.87 -3.36
C ASP A 137 13.65 4.86 -3.49
N PHE A 138 13.54 3.69 -2.87
CA PHE A 138 14.64 2.72 -2.75
C PHE A 138 14.21 1.30 -3.12
N THR A 139 15.10 0.56 -3.77
CA THR A 139 14.91 -0.87 -4.07
C THR A 139 15.21 -1.73 -2.84
N GLU A 140 14.80 -3.00 -2.88
CA GLU A 140 15.11 -3.97 -1.83
C GLU A 140 16.63 -4.07 -1.62
N GLN A 141 17.38 -4.12 -2.71
CA GLN A 141 18.85 -4.22 -2.70
C GLN A 141 19.53 -3.01 -2.06
N GLN A 142 18.93 -1.83 -2.15
CA GLN A 142 19.44 -0.61 -1.50
C GLN A 142 19.13 -0.59 -0.01
N LEU A 143 18.02 -1.20 0.42
CA LEU A 143 17.64 -1.30 1.83
C LEU A 143 18.38 -2.43 2.57
N ALA A 144 18.92 -3.40 1.85
CA ALA A 144 19.67 -4.53 2.42
C ALA A 144 21.15 -4.22 2.73
N GLN A 145 21.60 -2.98 2.54
CA GLN A 145 22.97 -2.51 2.77
C GLN A 145 23.07 -1.68 4.06
#